data_AF-A0A1S9RCX9-F1
#
_entry.id   AF-A0A1S9RCX9-F1
#
_cell.length_a   1.000
_cell.length_b   1.000
_cell.length_c   1.000
_cell.angle_alpha   90.00
_cell.angle_beta   90.00
_cell.angle_gamma   90.00
#
_symmetry.space_group_name_H-M   'P 1'
#
loop_
_entity.id
_entity.type
_entity.pdbx_description
1 polymer ?
#
loop_
_entity_poly.entity_id
_entity_poly.type
_entity_poly.pdbx_seq_one_letter_code
_entity_poly.pdbx_strand_id
1 'polypeptide(L)'
;MNLVTEPLSLTHPAVDSFALPLSFPAHILSSMSFQHTIMERWPILRCFMPEFTWSDNNVRPILKRIPPTPRPTPPRLRRFWGSLHKYLRWFSWSYCSWVGIEYDNQIAQLPFGLILKWSDGTRLEEVLAMQVARRAGFPVPRVICYGEHPNTPQAPVSILMTCVPGQELGQVYETPSNEEQKSVLQELKAYVEVMRGWSNPWGGNRICSLLGTAIRSVRVPNHYAGPFECEEEFNDYLIQPSWPGGFPSEEAYKDALDLAKGMRKPSHKIVFTHGTHGDLKPHNILVNRGADHRLPGLGIGRLVP
;
A
#
# COMPACT_ATOMS: atom_id res chain seq x y z
N MET A 1 -33.89 78.57 -18.40
CA MET A 1 -32.78 79.51 -18.06
C MET A 1 -32.20 79.04 -16.74
N ASN A 2 -31.05 78.36 -16.76
CA ASN A 2 -29.69 78.94 -16.58
C ASN A 2 -29.54 79.51 -15.15
N LEU A 3 -28.60 79.18 -14.27
CA LEU A 3 -27.26 78.54 -14.27
C LEU A 3 -27.04 77.99 -12.82
N VAL A 4 -26.44 76.81 -12.59
CA VAL A 4 -24.99 76.53 -12.35
C VAL A 4 -24.28 77.53 -11.42
N THR A 5 -23.84 77.08 -10.22
CA THR A 5 -22.40 76.92 -9.82
C THR A 5 -22.23 76.47 -8.36
N GLU A 6 -21.56 75.31 -8.20
CA GLU A 6 -20.60 74.82 -7.18
C GLU A 6 -20.84 74.91 -5.65
N PRO A 7 -20.34 73.89 -4.91
CA PRO A 7 -19.14 74.16 -4.12
C PRO A 7 -18.07 73.05 -4.12
N LEU A 8 -16.82 73.54 -4.12
CA LEU A 8 -15.56 73.07 -3.51
C LEU A 8 -15.44 71.68 -2.84
N SER A 9 -14.31 71.07 -3.21
CA SER A 9 -13.68 69.80 -2.83
C SER A 9 -13.39 69.54 -1.35
N LEU A 10 -13.29 68.26 -0.98
CA LEU A 10 -12.22 67.72 -0.10
C LEU A 10 -12.08 66.17 -0.23
N THR A 11 -11.15 65.76 -1.09
CA THR A 11 -10.14 64.68 -0.98
C THR A 11 -10.42 63.31 -0.27
N HIS A 12 -10.45 62.26 -1.11
CA HIS A 12 -9.76 60.93 -1.08
C HIS A 12 -9.85 59.93 0.12
N PRO A 13 -9.61 58.61 -0.11
CA PRO A 13 -9.99 57.74 -1.24
C PRO A 13 -10.65 56.41 -0.78
N ALA A 14 -11.53 55.83 -1.59
CA ALA A 14 -12.02 54.45 -1.40
C ALA A 14 -11.64 53.59 -2.61
N VAL A 15 -10.89 52.54 -2.27
CA VAL A 15 -10.31 51.42 -3.02
C VAL A 15 -11.12 50.94 -4.23
N ASP A 16 -10.41 50.87 -5.36
CA ASP A 16 -10.87 50.37 -6.67
C ASP A 16 -11.45 48.94 -6.61
N SER A 17 -12.67 48.79 -7.13
CA SER A 17 -13.23 47.50 -7.54
C SER A 17 -13.02 47.30 -9.03
N PHE A 18 -11.96 46.58 -9.42
CA PHE A 18 -11.82 46.04 -10.76
C PHE A 18 -12.49 44.66 -10.84
N ALA A 19 -13.72 44.63 -11.35
CA ALA A 19 -14.35 43.42 -11.84
C ALA A 19 -13.79 43.10 -13.25
N LEU A 20 -13.20 41.93 -13.43
CA LEU A 20 -12.87 41.37 -14.74
C LEU A 20 -13.92 40.31 -15.13
N PRO A 21 -14.39 40.27 -16.39
CA PRO A 21 -15.37 39.28 -16.83
C PRO A 21 -14.68 37.95 -17.17
N LEU A 22 -15.02 36.90 -16.42
CA LEU A 22 -14.67 35.52 -16.73
C LEU A 22 -15.78 34.89 -17.58
N SER A 23 -15.66 34.97 -18.91
CA SER A 23 -16.39 34.11 -19.84
C SER A 23 -15.42 33.12 -20.49
N PHE A 24 -15.36 31.90 -19.95
CA PHE A 24 -14.69 30.78 -20.62
C PHE A 24 -15.69 30.08 -21.55
N PRO A 25 -15.39 29.89 -22.85
CA PRO A 25 -16.25 29.10 -23.73
C PRO A 25 -16.14 27.60 -23.38
N ALA A 26 -17.28 26.96 -23.13
CA ALA A 26 -17.42 25.57 -22.68
C ALA A 26 -17.20 24.51 -23.78
N HIS A 27 -16.27 24.72 -24.73
CA HIS A 27 -16.08 23.79 -25.85
C HIS A 27 -14.62 23.62 -26.30
N ILE A 28 -13.69 23.26 -25.38
CA ILE A 28 -12.40 22.64 -25.78
C ILE A 28 -11.96 21.66 -24.68
N LEU A 29 -12.60 20.49 -24.57
CA LEU A 29 -12.06 19.36 -23.80
C LEU A 29 -12.43 18.04 -24.49
N SER A 30 -11.72 17.75 -25.57
CA SER A 30 -11.56 16.38 -26.06
C SER A 30 -10.27 16.31 -26.89
N SER A 31 -9.14 16.09 -26.23
CA SER A 31 -8.04 15.28 -26.77
C SER A 31 -6.95 15.13 -25.71
N MET A 32 -6.49 13.90 -25.50
CA MET A 32 -5.33 13.55 -24.66
C MET A 32 -4.05 14.36 -25.04
N SER A 33 -3.99 14.87 -26.28
CA SER A 33 -2.94 15.76 -26.80
C SER A 33 -2.82 17.08 -26.03
N PHE A 34 -3.93 17.66 -25.58
CA PHE A 34 -3.93 18.94 -24.88
C PHE A 34 -3.41 18.82 -23.43
N GLN A 35 -3.72 17.72 -22.75
CA GLN A 35 -3.20 17.43 -21.40
C GLN A 35 -1.68 17.20 -21.43
N HIS A 36 -1.17 16.45 -22.41
CA HIS A 36 0.26 16.20 -22.57
C HIS A 36 1.07 17.49 -22.80
N THR A 37 0.54 18.41 -23.61
CA THR A 37 1.22 19.67 -23.97
C THR A 37 1.25 20.70 -22.81
N ILE A 38 0.23 20.71 -21.95
CA ILE A 38 0.22 21.58 -20.74
C ILE A 38 1.18 21.05 -19.66
N MET A 39 1.33 19.73 -19.55
CA MET A 39 2.19 19.08 -18.54
C MET A 39 3.71 19.26 -18.77
N GLU A 40 4.14 19.56 -20.00
CA GLU A 40 5.54 19.91 -20.30
C GLU A 40 5.89 21.36 -19.92
N ARG A 41 4.92 22.28 -19.95
CA ARG A 41 5.15 23.71 -19.69
C ARG A 41 5.11 24.13 -18.23
N TRP A 42 4.54 23.32 -17.34
CA TRP A 42 4.47 23.64 -15.89
C TRP A 42 4.83 22.43 -15.02
N PRO A 43 6.07 22.34 -14.49
CA PRO A 43 6.49 21.23 -13.61
C PRO A 43 5.66 21.13 -12.31
N ILE A 44 5.02 22.23 -11.89
CA ILE A 44 4.08 22.27 -10.76
C ILE A 44 2.82 21.43 -11.04
N LEU A 45 2.41 21.24 -12.30
CA LEU A 45 1.26 20.39 -12.64
C LEU A 45 1.59 18.90 -12.56
N ARG A 46 2.86 18.51 -12.71
CA ARG A 46 3.26 17.10 -12.63
C ARG A 46 3.09 16.51 -11.24
N CYS A 47 3.22 17.31 -10.17
CA CYS A 47 2.98 16.80 -8.83
C CYS A 47 1.50 16.55 -8.55
N PHE A 48 0.58 17.07 -9.36
CA PHE A 48 -0.83 16.73 -9.25
C PHE A 48 -1.21 15.46 -10.01
N MET A 49 -0.28 14.81 -10.69
CA MET A 49 -0.54 13.58 -11.43
C MET A 49 -0.40 12.34 -10.54
N PRO A 50 -1.17 11.27 -10.80
CA PRO A 50 -1.10 10.04 -10.02
C PRO A 50 0.25 9.33 -10.18
N GLU A 51 0.93 9.49 -11.32
CA GLU A 51 2.25 8.92 -11.60
C GLU A 51 3.39 9.69 -10.89
N PHE A 52 3.09 10.80 -10.22
CA PHE A 52 4.10 11.49 -9.43
C PHE A 52 4.69 10.53 -8.40
N THR A 53 6.01 10.50 -8.33
CA THR A 53 6.72 9.64 -7.38
C THR A 53 7.62 10.52 -6.52
N TRP A 54 7.58 10.26 -5.22
CA TRP A 54 8.44 10.93 -4.28
C TRP A 54 9.86 10.42 -4.47
N SER A 55 10.82 11.32 -4.69
CA SER A 55 12.22 10.95 -4.81
C SER A 55 12.70 10.30 -3.51
N ASP A 56 12.99 9.00 -3.59
CA ASP A 56 13.56 8.26 -2.48
C ASP A 56 15.08 8.28 -2.59
N ASN A 57 15.66 9.48 -2.46
CA ASN A 57 17.11 9.71 -2.63
C ASN A 57 17.99 9.01 -1.57
N ASN A 58 17.39 8.23 -0.66
CA ASN A 58 18.08 7.50 0.38
C ASN A 58 17.95 6.01 0.14
N VAL A 59 18.74 5.46 -0.80
CA VAL A 59 18.98 4.02 -0.87
C VAL A 59 19.66 3.63 0.45
N ARG A 60 18.86 3.13 1.40
CA ARG A 60 19.38 2.65 2.68
C ARG A 60 19.83 1.21 2.50
N PRO A 61 20.99 0.83 3.06
CA PRO A 61 21.38 -0.57 3.05
C PRO A 61 20.34 -1.38 3.81
N ILE A 62 20.00 -2.54 3.25
CA ILE A 62 19.00 -3.42 3.84
C ILE A 62 19.52 -3.98 5.16
N LEU A 63 18.73 -3.83 6.22
CA LEU A 63 19.11 -4.24 7.56
C LEU A 63 19.01 -5.76 7.73
N LYS A 64 20.10 -6.36 8.23
CA LYS A 64 20.17 -7.80 8.55
C LYS A 64 19.36 -8.20 9.78
N ARG A 65 18.88 -7.24 10.57
CA ARG A 65 18.07 -7.46 11.77
C ARG A 65 16.76 -6.69 11.63
N ILE A 66 15.69 -7.27 12.19
CA ILE A 66 14.38 -6.63 12.21
C ILE A 66 14.44 -5.32 13.02
N PRO A 67 14.00 -4.19 12.45
CA PRO A 67 13.83 -2.95 13.21
C PRO A 67 12.80 -3.11 14.32
N PRO A 68 12.87 -2.32 15.41
CA PRO A 68 11.84 -2.34 16.44
C PRO A 68 10.47 -1.95 15.87
N THR A 69 9.46 -2.74 16.21
CA THR A 69 8.07 -2.48 15.81
C THR A 69 7.62 -1.13 16.37
N PRO A 70 7.11 -0.20 15.53
CA PRO A 70 6.55 1.05 16.01
C PRO A 70 5.36 0.80 16.93
N ARG A 71 5.19 1.67 17.93
CA ARG A 71 3.95 1.68 18.72
C ARG A 71 2.81 2.24 17.86
N PRO A 72 1.61 1.63 17.91
CA PRO A 72 0.42 2.20 17.30
C PRO A 72 0.15 3.62 17.81
N THR A 73 -0.37 4.48 16.93
CA THR A 73 -0.82 5.82 17.31
C THR A 73 -2.06 5.75 18.19
N PRO A 74 -2.27 6.74 19.09
CA PRO A 74 -3.41 6.73 20.00
C PRO A 74 -4.75 6.60 19.26
N PRO A 75 -5.75 5.88 19.82
CA PRO A 75 -7.05 5.67 19.16
C PRO A 75 -7.74 6.96 18.71
N ARG A 76 -7.62 8.06 19.48
CA ARG A 76 -8.20 9.37 19.11
C ARG A 76 -7.64 9.90 17.79
N LEU A 77 -6.32 9.79 17.60
CA LEU A 77 -5.66 10.24 16.38
C LEU A 77 -6.01 9.33 15.20
N ARG A 78 -6.08 8.01 15.42
CA ARG A 78 -6.53 7.05 14.40
C ARG A 78 -7.97 7.33 13.95
N ARG A 79 -8.88 7.67 14.86
CA ARG A 79 -10.26 8.06 14.49
C ARG A 79 -10.31 9.37 13.73
N PHE A 80 -9.49 10.36 14.11
CA PHE A 80 -9.36 11.62 13.38
C PHE A 80 -8.92 11.37 11.93
N TRP A 81 -7.85 10.60 11.71
CA TRP A 81 -7.41 10.23 10.37
C TRP A 81 -8.46 9.40 9.63
N GLY A 82 -9.17 8.50 10.32
CA GLY A 82 -10.28 7.74 9.73
C GLY A 82 -11.37 8.65 9.17
N SER A 83 -11.78 9.68 9.90
CA SER A 83 -12.70 10.69 9.39
C SER A 83 -12.13 11.42 8.19
N LEU A 84 -10.87 11.88 8.24
CA LEU A 84 -10.23 12.55 7.10
C LEU A 84 -10.17 11.67 5.85
N HIS A 85 -9.86 10.38 6.02
CA HIS A 85 -9.76 9.42 4.92
C HIS A 85 -11.10 9.21 4.20
N LYS A 86 -12.24 9.37 4.88
CA LYS A 86 -13.57 9.37 4.23
C LYS A 86 -13.69 10.51 3.23
N TYR A 87 -13.28 11.72 3.64
CA TYR A 87 -13.29 12.89 2.75
C TYR A 87 -12.29 12.73 1.60
N LEU A 88 -11.09 12.20 1.86
CA LEU A 88 -10.09 11.95 0.82
C LEU A 88 -10.59 10.92 -0.20
N ARG A 89 -11.31 9.88 0.22
CA ARG A 89 -11.91 8.91 -0.69
C ARG A 89 -12.97 9.55 -1.59
N TRP A 90 -13.85 10.39 -1.03
CA TRP A 90 -14.82 11.13 -1.82
C TRP A 90 -14.15 12.11 -2.80
N PHE A 91 -13.11 12.81 -2.34
CA PHE A 91 -12.32 13.69 -3.19
C PHE A 91 -11.62 12.94 -4.34
N SER A 92 -11.09 11.74 -4.05
CA SER A 92 -10.44 10.89 -5.05
C SER A 92 -11.37 10.57 -6.23
N TRP A 93 -12.66 10.35 -5.99
CA TRP A 93 -13.63 10.13 -7.07
C TRP A 93 -13.68 11.30 -8.06
N SER A 94 -13.78 12.53 -7.56
CA SER A 94 -13.76 13.75 -8.39
C SER A 94 -12.41 13.96 -9.07
N TYR A 95 -11.32 13.69 -8.36
CA TYR A 95 -9.96 13.80 -8.89
C TYR A 95 -9.69 12.80 -10.02
N CYS A 96 -10.06 11.54 -9.84
CA CYS A 96 -9.93 10.49 -10.86
C CYS A 96 -10.68 10.87 -12.15
N SER A 97 -11.91 11.39 -12.01
CA SER A 97 -12.69 11.89 -13.13
C SER A 97 -12.01 13.07 -13.85
N TRP A 98 -11.40 13.99 -13.10
CA TRP A 98 -10.67 15.13 -13.65
C TRP A 98 -9.39 14.73 -14.42
N VAL A 99 -8.62 13.77 -13.90
CA VAL A 99 -7.39 13.28 -14.57
C VAL A 99 -7.70 12.31 -15.70
N GLY A 100 -8.88 11.65 -15.68
CA GLY A 100 -9.27 10.64 -16.67
C GLY A 100 -8.76 9.23 -16.33
N ILE A 101 -8.61 8.91 -15.05
CA ILE A 101 -8.22 7.58 -14.56
C ILE A 101 -9.41 6.84 -13.96
N GLU A 102 -9.39 5.51 -14.02
CA GLU A 102 -10.42 4.69 -13.39
C GLU A 102 -10.33 4.81 -11.86
N TYR A 103 -11.48 5.00 -11.22
CA TYR A 103 -11.57 5.07 -9.77
C TYR A 103 -11.75 3.67 -9.18
N ASP A 104 -10.82 3.27 -8.31
CA ASP A 104 -10.90 2.04 -7.54
C ASP A 104 -11.37 2.34 -6.10
N ASN A 105 -12.43 1.63 -5.67
CA ASN A 105 -12.99 1.74 -4.33
C ASN A 105 -12.06 1.24 -3.22
N GLN A 106 -11.11 0.36 -3.55
CA GLN A 106 -10.14 -0.21 -2.62
C GLN A 106 -8.81 0.56 -2.59
N ILE A 107 -8.47 1.22 -3.70
CA ILE A 107 -7.24 1.99 -3.88
C ILE A 107 -7.59 3.36 -4.48
N ALA A 108 -7.92 4.31 -3.62
CA ALA A 108 -8.23 5.67 -4.04
C ALA A 108 -6.94 6.44 -4.38
N GLN A 109 -6.77 6.81 -5.66
CA GLN A 109 -5.65 7.61 -6.13
C GLN A 109 -5.86 9.09 -5.79
N LEU A 110 -4.79 9.76 -5.36
CA LEU A 110 -4.80 11.14 -4.92
C LEU A 110 -3.66 11.92 -5.58
N PRO A 111 -3.75 13.27 -5.62
CA PRO A 111 -2.64 14.12 -6.04
C PRO A 111 -1.36 13.84 -5.25
N PHE A 112 -0.23 14.29 -5.79
CA PHE A 112 1.09 14.11 -5.19
C PHE A 112 1.50 12.65 -5.09
N GLY A 113 1.03 11.80 -6.01
CA GLY A 113 1.36 10.38 -5.99
C GLY A 113 0.98 9.71 -4.68
N LEU A 114 -0.14 10.13 -4.08
CA LEU A 114 -0.63 9.57 -2.83
C LEU A 114 -1.69 8.52 -3.15
N ILE A 115 -1.69 7.47 -2.34
CA ILE A 115 -2.62 6.36 -2.46
C ILE A 115 -3.30 6.17 -1.11
N LEU A 116 -4.62 6.16 -1.13
CA LEU A 116 -5.44 5.77 0.00
C LEU A 116 -5.92 4.33 -0.20
N LYS A 117 -5.31 3.40 0.53
CA LYS A 117 -5.79 2.01 0.60
C LYS A 117 -6.94 1.92 1.60
N TRP A 118 -8.08 1.45 1.12
CA TRP A 118 -9.26 1.14 1.91
C TRP A 118 -9.94 -0.12 1.38
N SER A 119 -9.24 -1.25 1.47
CA SER A 119 -9.76 -2.57 1.10
C SER A 119 -10.24 -3.37 2.30
N ASP A 120 -11.03 -4.40 2.02
CA ASP A 120 -11.33 -5.46 2.96
C ASP A 120 -10.03 -6.07 3.47
N GLY A 121 -10.00 -6.40 4.76
CA GLY A 121 -8.82 -7.00 5.38
C GLY A 121 -7.68 -6.03 5.72
N THR A 122 -7.74 -4.74 5.35
CA THR A 122 -6.75 -3.75 5.82
C THR A 122 -6.78 -3.68 7.34
N ARG A 123 -5.63 -3.87 8.00
CA ARG A 123 -5.51 -3.88 9.47
C ARG A 123 -4.32 -3.04 9.94
N LEU A 124 -4.21 -2.88 11.25
CA LEU A 124 -3.12 -2.14 11.87
C LEU A 124 -1.78 -2.87 11.69
N GLU A 125 -1.80 -4.20 11.69
CA GLU A 125 -0.64 -5.06 11.48
C GLU A 125 0.02 -4.79 10.12
N GLU A 126 -0.76 -4.53 9.08
CA GLU A 126 -0.26 -4.15 7.75
C GLU A 126 0.51 -2.83 7.79
N VAL A 127 -0.03 -1.82 8.48
CA VAL A 127 0.63 -0.53 8.67
C VAL A 127 1.99 -0.72 9.35
N LEU A 128 2.02 -1.49 10.43
CA LEU A 128 3.23 -1.70 11.21
C LEU A 128 4.26 -2.52 10.42
N ALA A 129 3.82 -3.55 9.70
CA ALA A 129 4.70 -4.33 8.83
C ALA A 129 5.34 -3.46 7.74
N MET A 130 4.55 -2.61 7.09
CA MET A 130 5.05 -1.68 6.08
C MET A 130 6.05 -0.68 6.67
N GLN A 131 5.78 -0.16 7.86
CA GLN A 131 6.72 0.73 8.56
C GLN A 131 8.02 0.02 8.97
N VAL A 132 7.95 -1.24 9.42
CA VAL A 132 9.13 -2.06 9.75
C VAL A 132 9.94 -2.36 8.50
N ALA A 133 9.28 -2.80 7.42
CA ALA A 133 9.94 -3.09 6.14
C ALA A 133 10.63 -1.85 5.57
N ARG A 134 9.95 -0.70 5.62
CA ARG A 134 10.52 0.59 5.20
C ARG A 134 11.74 0.98 6.01
N ARG A 135 11.69 0.83 7.34
CA ARG A 135 12.85 1.08 8.23
C ARG A 135 13.99 0.11 7.98
N ALA A 136 13.69 -1.10 7.52
CA ALA A 136 14.67 -2.09 7.15
C ALA A 136 15.35 -1.82 5.80
N GLY A 137 14.92 -0.79 5.07
CA GLY A 137 15.48 -0.42 3.76
C GLY A 137 14.79 -1.09 2.58
N PHE A 138 13.66 -1.78 2.78
CA PHE A 138 12.90 -2.31 1.65
C PHE A 138 12.19 -1.21 0.85
N PRO A 139 12.10 -1.38 -0.48
CA PRO A 139 11.50 -0.40 -1.38
C PRO A 139 9.97 -0.49 -1.36
N VAL A 140 9.37 -0.16 -0.22
CA VAL A 140 7.93 -0.27 0.05
C VAL A 140 7.29 1.12 0.17
N PRO A 141 5.96 1.25 0.02
CA PRO A 141 5.26 2.51 0.22
C PRO A 141 5.59 3.15 1.57
N ARG A 142 5.73 4.48 1.60
CA ARG A 142 5.85 5.23 2.85
C ARG A 142 4.46 5.52 3.39
N VAL A 143 4.12 4.93 4.54
CA VAL A 143 2.92 5.30 5.30
C VAL A 143 3.02 6.76 5.76
N ILE A 144 2.08 7.59 5.35
CA ILE A 144 1.92 8.98 5.79
C ILE A 144 1.08 9.02 7.06
N CYS A 145 -0.12 8.42 7.00
CA CYS A 145 -1.01 8.27 8.15
C CYS A 145 -1.97 7.09 7.93
N TYR A 146 -2.66 6.69 8.99
CA TYR A 146 -3.62 5.59 8.95
C TYR A 146 -4.78 5.89 9.90
N GLY A 147 -5.97 5.51 9.47
CA GLY A 147 -7.22 5.79 10.15
C GLY A 147 -7.97 4.52 10.55
N GLU A 148 -8.64 4.53 11.69
CA GLU A 148 -9.50 3.44 12.16
C GLU A 148 -10.98 3.74 11.91
N HIS A 149 -11.74 2.71 11.52
CA HIS A 149 -13.16 2.76 11.17
C HIS A 149 -13.95 1.74 12.00
N PRO A 150 -14.33 2.06 13.25
CA PRO A 150 -15.03 1.13 14.13
C PRO A 150 -16.37 0.61 13.56
N ASN A 151 -17.02 1.42 12.71
CA ASN A 151 -18.31 1.10 12.11
C ASN A 151 -18.18 0.34 10.78
N THR A 152 -16.97 -0.09 10.40
CA THR A 152 -16.70 -0.76 9.12
C THR A 152 -15.84 -2.00 9.39
N PRO A 153 -16.42 -3.10 9.93
CA PRO A 153 -15.65 -4.25 10.38
C PRO A 153 -14.89 -4.98 9.25
N GLN A 154 -15.35 -4.87 8.01
CA GLN A 154 -14.69 -5.45 6.84
C GLN A 154 -13.36 -4.73 6.54
N ALA A 155 -13.37 -3.40 6.66
CA ALA A 155 -12.23 -2.51 6.43
C ALA A 155 -12.05 -1.52 7.61
N PRO A 156 -11.61 -2.03 8.78
CA PRO A 156 -11.50 -1.28 10.03
C PRO A 156 -10.29 -0.34 10.03
N VAL A 157 -9.38 -0.44 9.07
CA VAL A 157 -8.24 0.46 8.92
C VAL A 157 -8.15 0.94 7.48
N SER A 158 -7.72 2.18 7.28
CA SER A 158 -7.34 2.74 5.99
C SER A 158 -5.96 3.35 6.07
N ILE A 159 -5.19 3.30 4.99
CA ILE A 159 -3.78 3.67 4.98
C ILE A 159 -3.56 4.69 3.88
N LEU A 160 -3.08 5.88 4.25
CA LEU A 160 -2.59 6.86 3.30
C LEU A 160 -1.08 6.68 3.16
N MET A 161 -0.62 6.44 1.94
CA MET A 161 0.78 6.12 1.64
C MET A 161 1.23 6.71 0.31
N THR A 162 2.53 6.71 0.08
CA THR A 162 3.10 7.13 -1.21
C THR A 162 2.95 6.03 -2.27
N CYS A 163 2.79 6.42 -3.52
CA CYS A 163 3.00 5.53 -4.66
C CYS A 163 4.47 5.08 -4.69
N VAL A 164 4.71 3.86 -5.18
CA VAL A 164 6.04 3.32 -5.46
C VAL A 164 6.19 3.30 -6.98
N PRO A 165 7.28 3.84 -7.54
CA PRO A 165 7.50 3.82 -8.99
C PRO A 165 7.60 2.38 -9.50
N GLY A 166 6.99 2.12 -10.65
CA GLY A 166 7.11 0.86 -11.36
C GLY A 166 5.78 0.35 -11.90
N GLN A 167 5.87 -0.70 -12.69
CA GLN A 167 4.73 -1.41 -13.26
C GLN A 167 4.58 -2.76 -12.60
N GLU A 168 3.34 -3.25 -12.52
CA GLU A 168 3.04 -4.54 -11.93
C GLU A 168 3.83 -5.68 -12.61
N LEU A 169 4.53 -6.50 -11.83
CA LEU A 169 5.31 -7.62 -12.36
C LEU A 169 4.42 -8.55 -13.20
N GLY A 170 3.18 -8.80 -12.76
CA GLY A 170 2.23 -9.65 -13.52
C GLY A 170 1.94 -9.14 -14.94
N GLN A 171 1.90 -7.83 -15.15
CA GLN A 171 1.66 -7.21 -16.45
C GLN A 171 2.92 -7.15 -17.31
N VAL A 172 4.09 -7.08 -16.67
CA VAL A 172 5.39 -6.90 -17.33
C VAL A 172 6.20 -8.20 -17.31
N TYR A 173 5.63 -9.36 -16.95
CA TYR A 173 6.40 -10.61 -16.87
C TYR A 173 6.67 -11.25 -18.23
N GLU A 174 5.77 -11.04 -19.21
CA GLU A 174 5.85 -11.66 -20.54
C GLU A 174 6.69 -10.85 -21.56
N THR A 175 6.92 -9.57 -21.29
CA THR A 175 7.69 -8.64 -22.13
C THR A 175 9.21 -8.50 -21.89
N PRO A 176 9.82 -8.87 -20.74
CA PRO A 176 11.22 -8.61 -20.44
C PRO A 176 12.16 -9.66 -21.04
N SER A 177 13.42 -9.29 -21.25
CA SER A 177 14.45 -10.24 -21.66
C SER A 177 14.79 -11.23 -20.53
N ASN A 178 15.37 -12.38 -20.87
CA ASN A 178 15.79 -13.39 -19.89
C ASN A 178 16.73 -12.79 -18.82
N GLU A 179 17.55 -11.81 -19.19
CA GLU A 179 18.48 -11.09 -18.31
C GLU A 179 17.75 -10.18 -17.33
N GLU A 180 16.72 -9.46 -17.78
CA GLU A 180 15.88 -8.61 -16.91
C GLU A 180 15.11 -9.47 -15.89
N GLN A 181 14.53 -10.59 -16.33
CA GLN A 181 13.85 -11.53 -15.43
C GLN A 181 14.82 -12.08 -14.38
N LYS A 182 16.03 -12.45 -14.80
CA LYS A 182 17.07 -12.95 -13.89
C LYS A 182 17.47 -11.88 -12.86
N SER A 183 17.59 -10.62 -13.27
CA SER A 183 17.89 -9.50 -12.37
C SER A 183 16.79 -9.32 -11.31
N VAL A 184 15.52 -9.27 -11.74
CA VAL A 184 14.37 -9.15 -10.83
C VAL A 184 14.32 -10.32 -9.85
N LEU A 185 14.54 -11.55 -10.33
CA LEU A 185 14.55 -12.74 -9.48
C LEU A 185 15.71 -12.71 -8.47
N GLN A 186 16.89 -12.25 -8.88
CA GLN A 186 18.05 -12.10 -8.00
C GLN A 186 17.79 -11.09 -6.88
N GLU A 187 17.17 -9.94 -7.20
CA GLU A 187 16.81 -8.92 -6.22
C GLU A 187 15.73 -9.42 -5.25
N LEU A 188 14.67 -10.05 -5.77
CA LEU A 188 13.62 -10.64 -4.96
C LEU A 188 14.18 -11.73 -4.03
N LYS A 189 15.08 -12.57 -4.54
CA LYS A 189 15.77 -13.59 -3.75
C LYS A 189 16.57 -12.96 -2.61
N ALA A 190 17.33 -11.90 -2.87
CA ALA A 190 18.07 -11.18 -1.84
C ALA A 190 17.14 -10.61 -0.75
N TYR A 191 15.99 -10.06 -1.12
CA TYR A 191 15.00 -9.56 -0.17
C TYR A 191 14.42 -10.66 0.71
N VAL A 192 14.04 -11.80 0.10
CA VAL A 192 13.52 -12.97 0.82
C VAL A 192 14.58 -13.55 1.75
N GLU A 193 15.83 -13.63 1.33
CA GLU A 193 16.94 -14.11 2.18
C GLU A 193 17.14 -13.23 3.41
N VAL A 194 17.09 -11.90 3.26
CA VAL A 194 17.15 -10.98 4.40
C VAL A 194 15.98 -11.21 5.35
N MET A 195 14.74 -11.24 4.83
CA MET A 195 13.55 -11.43 5.66
C MET A 195 13.59 -12.77 6.41
N ARG A 196 14.06 -13.85 5.74
CA ARG A 196 14.28 -15.16 6.36
C ARG A 196 15.45 -15.17 7.37
N GLY A 197 16.39 -14.24 7.24
CA GLY A 197 17.49 -14.06 8.18
C GLY A 197 17.06 -13.44 9.52
N TRP A 198 15.95 -12.70 9.55
CA TRP A 198 15.49 -12.03 10.76
C TRP A 198 15.09 -13.00 11.87
N SER A 199 15.50 -12.66 13.08
CA SER A 199 15.12 -13.39 14.29
C SER A 199 13.72 -12.95 14.73
N ASN A 200 12.98 -13.86 15.35
CA ASN A 200 11.67 -13.56 15.92
C ASN A 200 11.81 -12.47 17.00
N PRO A 201 11.13 -11.30 16.88
CA PRO A 201 11.22 -10.23 17.87
C PRO A 201 10.68 -10.64 19.26
N TRP A 202 9.83 -11.68 19.32
CA TRP A 202 9.28 -12.21 20.58
C TRP A 202 10.11 -13.34 21.20
N GLY A 203 11.20 -13.75 20.54
CA GLY A 203 12.04 -14.85 20.97
C GLY A 203 11.39 -16.23 20.82
N GLY A 204 12.22 -17.27 20.99
CA GLY A 204 11.79 -18.67 20.95
C GLY A 204 11.16 -19.10 19.62
N ASN A 205 10.26 -20.08 19.71
CA ASN A 205 9.57 -20.72 18.57
C ASN A 205 8.14 -20.19 18.38
N ARG A 206 7.83 -19.02 18.96
CA ARG A 206 6.49 -18.44 18.97
C ARG A 206 6.04 -18.01 17.58
N ILE A 207 4.85 -18.42 17.15
CA ILE A 207 4.23 -18.02 15.89
C ILE A 207 3.14 -16.99 16.18
N CYS A 208 3.40 -15.74 15.80
CA CYS A 208 2.52 -14.61 16.10
C CYS A 208 2.72 -13.46 15.10
N SER A 209 1.83 -12.47 15.17
CA SER A 209 1.94 -11.21 14.42
C SER A 209 3.12 -10.36 14.93
N LEU A 210 3.44 -9.26 14.23
CA LEU A 210 4.42 -8.26 14.72
C LEU A 210 4.08 -7.68 16.09
N LEU A 211 2.80 -7.73 16.50
CA LEU A 211 2.32 -7.27 17.80
C LEU A 211 2.28 -8.39 18.84
N GLY A 212 2.71 -9.61 18.50
CA GLY A 212 2.65 -10.77 19.41
C GLY A 212 1.25 -11.35 19.56
N THR A 213 0.34 -11.00 18.64
CA THR A 213 -1.07 -11.43 18.61
C THR A 213 -1.28 -12.52 17.56
N ALA A 214 -2.53 -12.94 17.35
CA ALA A 214 -2.91 -13.89 16.31
C ALA A 214 -2.43 -13.44 14.91
N ILE A 215 -1.98 -14.38 14.10
CA ILE A 215 -1.74 -14.16 12.67
C ILE A 215 -3.08 -14.18 11.93
N ARG A 216 -3.17 -13.41 10.85
CA ARG A 216 -4.33 -13.43 9.96
C ARG A 216 -3.98 -14.25 8.72
N SER A 217 -4.90 -15.10 8.26
CA SER A 217 -4.75 -15.81 6.99
C SER A 217 -6.11 -16.14 6.41
N VAL A 218 -6.31 -15.92 5.11
CA VAL A 218 -7.56 -16.35 4.44
C VAL A 218 -7.73 -17.87 4.41
N ARG A 219 -6.64 -18.61 4.67
CA ARG A 219 -6.59 -20.08 4.58
C ARG A 219 -6.97 -20.79 5.89
N VAL A 220 -7.21 -20.05 6.97
CA VAL A 220 -7.61 -20.62 8.27
C VAL A 220 -9.05 -20.25 8.62
N PRO A 221 -9.77 -21.09 9.38
CA PRO A 221 -11.12 -20.77 9.85
C PRO A 221 -11.16 -19.43 10.58
N ASN A 222 -12.21 -18.63 10.34
CA ASN A 222 -12.38 -17.28 10.91
C ASN A 222 -11.24 -16.29 10.59
N HIS A 223 -10.32 -16.66 9.72
CA HIS A 223 -9.17 -15.89 9.29
C HIS A 223 -8.12 -15.54 10.35
N TYR A 224 -8.19 -16.12 11.55
CA TYR A 224 -7.22 -15.86 12.62
C TYR A 224 -6.65 -17.16 13.17
N ALA A 225 -5.34 -17.21 13.38
CA ALA A 225 -4.67 -18.33 14.02
C ALA A 225 -3.70 -17.83 15.10
N GLY A 226 -3.73 -18.46 16.28
CA GLY A 226 -2.76 -18.20 17.34
C GLY A 226 -3.09 -16.99 18.22
N PRO A 227 -2.09 -16.40 18.91
CA PRO A 227 -0.67 -16.74 18.84
C PRO A 227 -0.39 -18.17 19.36
N PHE A 228 0.67 -18.80 18.85
CA PHE A 228 1.11 -20.14 19.27
C PHE A 228 2.51 -20.07 19.84
N GLU A 229 2.79 -20.84 20.89
CA GLU A 229 4.10 -20.82 21.56
C GLU A 229 5.14 -21.69 20.84
N CYS A 230 4.68 -22.67 20.04
CA CYS A 230 5.55 -23.51 19.22
C CYS A 230 4.93 -23.91 17.87
N GLU A 231 5.75 -24.50 17.00
CA GLU A 231 5.33 -25.00 15.68
C GLU A 231 4.34 -26.17 15.77
N GLU A 232 4.42 -26.98 16.83
CA GLU A 232 3.52 -28.12 17.05
C GLU A 232 2.07 -27.66 17.27
N GLU A 233 1.86 -26.70 18.18
CA GLU A 233 0.54 -26.10 18.42
C GLU A 233 -0.07 -25.50 17.15
N PHE A 234 0.73 -24.84 16.34
CA PHE A 234 0.28 -24.28 15.06
C PHE A 234 -0.14 -25.37 14.07
N ASN A 235 0.67 -26.43 13.93
CA ASN A 235 0.36 -27.54 13.04
C ASN A 235 -0.87 -28.35 13.50
N ASP A 236 -1.06 -28.52 14.81
CA ASP A 236 -2.26 -29.12 15.38
C ASP A 236 -3.50 -28.28 15.03
N TYR A 237 -3.42 -26.95 15.21
CA TYR A 237 -4.49 -26.04 14.84
C TYR A 237 -4.83 -26.09 13.34
N LEU A 238 -3.85 -26.25 12.45
CA LEU A 238 -4.10 -26.36 11.01
C LEU A 238 -4.80 -27.66 10.60
N ILE A 239 -4.59 -28.75 11.36
CA ILE A 239 -5.17 -30.06 11.08
C ILE A 239 -6.54 -30.23 11.77
N GLN A 240 -6.78 -29.55 12.89
CA GLN A 240 -8.01 -29.65 13.68
C GLN A 240 -9.32 -29.47 12.87
N PRO A 241 -9.41 -28.59 11.86
CA PRO A 241 -10.63 -28.43 11.07
C PRO A 241 -10.88 -29.55 10.04
N SER A 242 -9.92 -30.46 9.86
CA SER A 242 -10.08 -31.58 8.94
C SER A 242 -11.15 -32.56 9.44
N TRP A 243 -11.93 -33.11 8.52
CA TRP A 243 -13.00 -34.05 8.84
C TRP A 243 -13.20 -35.05 7.68
N PRO A 244 -13.64 -36.30 7.95
CA PRO A 244 -13.65 -37.35 6.94
C PRO A 244 -14.51 -37.09 5.70
N GLY A 245 -15.68 -36.44 5.85
CA GLY A 245 -16.55 -36.19 4.70
C GLY A 245 -16.11 -35.03 3.79
N GLY A 246 -14.97 -34.41 4.08
CA GLY A 246 -14.25 -33.57 3.12
C GLY A 246 -13.42 -34.37 2.11
N PHE A 247 -13.37 -35.71 2.25
CA PHE A 247 -12.55 -36.61 1.44
C PHE A 247 -13.41 -37.66 0.71
N PRO A 248 -12.91 -38.21 -0.42
CA PRO A 248 -13.65 -39.23 -1.18
C PRO A 248 -13.89 -40.54 -0.43
N SER A 249 -13.04 -40.88 0.54
CA SER A 249 -13.19 -42.05 1.41
C SER A 249 -12.48 -41.85 2.76
N GLU A 250 -12.77 -42.73 3.72
CA GLU A 250 -12.12 -42.75 5.03
C GLU A 250 -10.63 -43.06 4.94
N GLU A 251 -10.23 -43.94 4.00
CA GLU A 251 -8.83 -44.26 3.72
C GLU A 251 -8.09 -43.04 3.17
N ALA A 252 -8.70 -42.32 2.21
CA ALA A 252 -8.12 -41.10 1.66
C ALA A 252 -7.94 -40.01 2.73
N TYR A 253 -8.87 -39.90 3.68
CA TYR A 253 -8.74 -39.01 4.83
C TYR A 253 -7.55 -39.42 5.73
N LYS A 254 -7.44 -40.70 6.07
CA LYS A 254 -6.32 -41.21 6.90
C LYS A 254 -4.98 -41.01 6.24
N ASP A 255 -4.85 -41.32 4.95
CA ASP A 255 -3.63 -41.12 4.17
C ASP A 255 -3.22 -39.65 4.14
N ALA A 256 -4.17 -38.75 3.91
CA ALA A 256 -3.91 -37.30 3.92
C ALA A 256 -3.52 -36.80 5.32
N LEU A 257 -4.16 -37.30 6.38
CA LEU A 257 -3.86 -36.95 7.76
C LEU A 257 -2.46 -37.44 8.16
N ASP A 258 -2.09 -38.66 7.78
CA ASP A 258 -0.78 -39.24 8.05
C ASP A 258 0.32 -38.53 7.26
N LEU A 259 0.05 -38.14 6.01
CA LEU A 259 0.93 -37.27 5.23
C LEU A 259 1.13 -35.92 5.92
N ALA A 260 0.05 -35.29 6.39
CA ALA A 260 0.09 -34.01 7.08
C ALA A 260 0.88 -34.08 8.41
N LYS A 261 0.69 -35.15 9.19
CA LYS A 261 1.51 -35.42 10.37
C LYS A 261 2.97 -35.72 10.00
N GLY A 262 3.22 -36.38 8.88
CA GLY A 262 4.55 -36.64 8.33
C GLY A 262 5.34 -35.38 8.00
N MET A 263 4.66 -34.29 7.62
CA MET A 263 5.28 -32.98 7.38
C MET A 263 5.85 -32.32 8.64
N ARG A 264 5.56 -32.84 9.85
CA ARG A 264 6.15 -32.37 11.13
C ARG A 264 7.59 -32.83 11.35
N LYS A 265 8.10 -33.76 10.53
CA LYS A 265 9.41 -34.39 10.74
C LYS A 265 10.63 -33.45 10.58
N PRO A 266 10.64 -32.46 9.67
CA PRO A 266 11.69 -31.47 9.65
C PRO A 266 11.39 -30.37 10.68
N SER A 267 12.34 -30.05 11.56
CA SER A 267 12.26 -28.83 12.36
C SER A 267 12.55 -27.64 11.45
N HIS A 268 11.64 -26.66 11.42
CA HIS A 268 11.81 -25.44 10.63
C HIS A 268 12.18 -24.28 11.54
N LYS A 269 13.09 -23.42 11.06
CA LYS A 269 13.33 -22.14 11.74
C LYS A 269 12.10 -21.26 11.51
N ILE A 270 11.47 -20.81 12.59
CA ILE A 270 10.41 -19.79 12.51
C ILE A 270 11.04 -18.46 12.08
N VAL A 271 10.69 -18.00 10.89
CA VAL A 271 11.25 -16.80 10.27
C VAL A 271 10.16 -15.79 9.93
N PHE A 272 10.57 -14.53 9.75
CA PHE A 272 9.71 -13.42 9.33
C PHE A 272 9.30 -13.55 7.86
N THR A 273 8.70 -14.67 7.45
CA THR A 273 8.06 -14.81 6.14
C THR A 273 6.91 -15.82 6.06
N HIS A 274 6.53 -16.53 7.13
CA HIS A 274 5.43 -17.51 7.02
C HIS A 274 4.10 -16.88 6.56
N GLY A 275 3.85 -15.60 6.84
CA GLY A 275 2.74 -14.83 6.25
C GLY A 275 3.07 -14.21 4.88
N THR A 276 4.28 -13.66 4.68
CA THR A 276 4.63 -12.93 3.45
C THR A 276 4.83 -13.82 2.22
N HIS A 277 5.11 -15.12 2.36
CA HIS A 277 5.08 -16.05 1.21
C HIS A 277 3.67 -16.16 0.58
N GLY A 278 2.61 -15.87 1.36
CA GLY A 278 1.24 -15.87 0.86
C GLY A 278 0.91 -14.66 -0.03
N ASP A 279 1.61 -13.55 0.17
CA ASP A 279 1.29 -12.25 -0.45
C ASP A 279 2.40 -11.68 -1.35
N LEU A 280 3.54 -12.39 -1.50
CA LEU A 280 4.49 -12.18 -2.60
C LEU A 280 3.90 -12.67 -3.94
N LYS A 281 2.83 -11.99 -4.38
CA LYS A 281 2.15 -12.24 -5.65
C LYS A 281 2.70 -11.28 -6.71
N PRO A 282 2.71 -11.68 -7.99
CA PRO A 282 3.15 -10.79 -9.08
C PRO A 282 2.45 -9.42 -9.08
N HIS A 283 1.17 -9.37 -8.68
CA HIS A 283 0.42 -8.12 -8.61
C HIS A 283 0.76 -7.19 -7.44
N ASN A 284 1.60 -7.65 -6.52
CA ASN A 284 2.07 -6.87 -5.37
C ASN A 284 3.51 -6.36 -5.55
N ILE A 285 4.18 -6.77 -6.62
CA ILE A 285 5.55 -6.43 -6.95
C ILE A 285 5.52 -5.43 -8.11
N LEU A 286 6.24 -4.33 -7.97
CA LEU A 286 6.40 -3.31 -8.99
C LEU A 286 7.83 -3.34 -9.53
N VAL A 287 7.99 -3.38 -10.84
CA VAL A 287 9.29 -3.32 -11.50
C VAL A 287 9.48 -1.92 -12.06
N ASN A 288 10.55 -1.24 -11.67
CA ASN A 288 10.92 0.04 -12.24
C ASN A 288 12.09 -0.14 -13.21
N ARG A 289 11.83 0.06 -14.51
CA ARG A 289 12.90 0.22 -15.51
C ARG A 289 13.37 1.67 -15.41
N GLY A 290 14.52 1.90 -14.78
CA GLY A 290 15.08 3.25 -14.66
C GLY A 290 15.23 3.92 -16.03
N ALA A 291 15.13 5.26 -16.06
CA ALA A 291 15.22 6.06 -17.28
C ALA A 291 16.59 5.99 -18.01
N ASP A 292 17.58 5.27 -17.48
CA ASP A 292 18.97 5.23 -17.99
C ASP A 292 19.41 3.84 -18.51
N HIS A 293 18.48 2.92 -18.81
CA HIS A 293 18.81 1.55 -19.30
C HIS A 293 19.82 0.76 -18.45
N ARG A 294 20.12 1.20 -17.22
CA ARG A 294 20.89 0.44 -16.23
C ARG A 294 19.91 -0.23 -15.28
N LEU A 295 20.07 -1.55 -15.20
CA LEU A 295 19.43 -2.57 -14.35
C LEU A 295 18.08 -2.19 -13.68
N PRO A 296 17.01 -2.99 -13.90
CA PRO A 296 15.72 -2.73 -13.28
C PRO A 296 15.85 -2.72 -11.75
N GLY A 297 15.26 -1.72 -11.10
CA GLY A 297 15.13 -1.66 -9.65
C GLY A 297 13.75 -2.17 -9.23
N LEU A 298 13.69 -3.04 -8.24
CA LEU A 298 12.42 -3.58 -7.73
C LEU A 298 11.83 -2.64 -6.69
N GLY A 299 10.55 -2.31 -6.86
CA GLY A 299 9.68 -1.76 -5.83
C GLY A 299 8.73 -2.84 -5.34
N ILE A 300 8.46 -2.93 -4.04
CA ILE A 300 7.39 -3.81 -3.53
C ILE A 300 6.19 -2.92 -3.23
N GLY A 301 5.30 -2.77 -4.22
CA GLY A 301 4.15 -1.84 -4.18
C GLY A 301 3.05 -2.23 -3.20
N ARG A 302 2.95 -3.50 -2.82
CA ARG A 302 2.02 -4.00 -1.79
C ARG A 302 2.72 -5.05 -0.93
N LEU A 303 3.29 -4.65 0.21
CA LEU A 303 3.49 -5.59 1.31
C LEU A 303 2.20 -5.65 2.12
N VAL A 304 1.37 -6.65 1.83
CA VAL A 304 0.31 -7.07 2.73
C VAL A 304 0.86 -8.26 3.52
N PRO A 305 0.91 -8.22 4.86
CA PRO A 305 1.16 -9.39 5.70
C PRO A 305 -0.11 -10.20 5.97
#